data_AF-A0A1P8YCK0-F1
#
_entry.id   AF-A0A1P8YCK0-F1
#
_cell.length_a   1.000
_cell.length_b   1.000
_cell.length_c   1.000
_cell.angle_alpha   90.00
_cell.angle_beta   90.00
_cell.angle_gamma   90.00
#
_symmetry.space_group_name_H-M   'P 1'
#
loop_
_entity.id
_entity.type
_entity.pdbx_description
1 polymer ?
#
loop_
_entity_poly.entity_id
_entity_poly.type
_entity_poly.pdbx_seq_one_letter_code
_entity_poly.pdbx_strand_id
1 'polypeptide(L)' 'MGREAIRAVIEQLLANRPHFEVEEPMPTVRSGDLAMTSTRPADDTGGRVQVVRRQPDGSWLRVMDRPEARA' A
#
# COMPACT_ATOMS: atom_id res chain seq x y z
N MET A 1 -3.04 1.33 18.66
CA MET A 1 -2.35 0.07 18.29
C MET A 1 -2.13 -0.14 16.80
N GLY A 2 -2.73 0.60 15.85
CA GLY A 2 -2.36 0.50 14.42
C GLY A 2 -1.17 1.39 14.01
N ARG A 3 -1.33 2.72 14.12
CA ARG A 3 -0.38 3.70 13.57
C ARG A 3 1.01 3.67 14.22
N GLU A 4 1.08 3.49 15.54
CA GLU A 4 2.37 3.39 16.25
C GLU A 4 3.14 2.12 15.88
N ALA A 5 2.46 0.99 15.72
CA ALA A 5 3.10 -0.25 15.27
C ALA A 5 3.61 -0.11 13.82
N ILE A 6 2.80 0.49 12.93
CA ILE A 6 3.23 0.80 11.56
C ILE A 6 4.46 1.70 11.56
N ARG A 7 4.47 2.76 12.40
CA ARG A 7 5.62 3.67 12.53
C ARG A 7 6.89 2.92 12.92
N ALA A 8 6.82 2.08 13.96
CA ALA A 8 7.98 1.32 14.43
C ALA A 8 8.55 0.35 13.37
N VAL A 9 7.69 -0.25 12.55
CA VAL A 9 8.12 -1.12 11.42
C VAL A 9 8.76 -0.28 10.30
N ILE A 10 8.15 0.85 9.94
CA ILE A 10 8.69 1.74 8.90
C ILE A 10 10.05 2.34 9.32
N GLU A 11 10.23 2.67 10.61
CA GLU A 11 11.52 3.12 11.13
C GLU A 11 12.63 2.08 10.92
N GLN A 12 12.35 0.81 11.22
CA GLN A 12 13.28 -0.30 10.97
C GLN A 12 13.55 -0.52 9.48
N LEU A 13 12.50 -0.44 8.65
CA LEU A 13 12.62 -0.55 7.19
C LEU A 13 13.55 0.54 6.63
N LEU A 14 13.36 1.80 7.03
CA LEU A 14 14.17 2.92 6.57
C LEU A 14 15.63 2.84 7.03
N ALA A 15 15.88 2.31 8.24
CA ALA A 15 17.24 2.10 8.73
C ALA A 15 18.06 1.17 7.82
N ASN A 16 17.41 0.22 7.16
CA ASN A 16 18.03 -0.71 6.22
C ASN A 16 18.27 -0.13 4.82
N ARG A 17 17.83 1.12 4.56
CA ARG A 17 17.96 1.82 3.26
C ARG A 17 17.59 0.94 2.05
N PRO A 18 16.41 0.29 2.06
CA PRO A 18 15.99 -0.55 0.96
C PRO A 18 15.82 0.29 -0.31
N HIS A 19 16.13 -0.34 -1.44
CA HIS A 19 15.77 0.19 -2.75
C HIS A 19 14.39 -0.30 -3.14
N PHE A 20 13.51 0.61 -3.57
CA PHE A 20 12.18 0.27 -4.06
C PHE A 20 12.11 0.53 -5.55
N GLU A 21 11.83 -0.52 -6.32
CA GLU A 21 11.52 -0.37 -7.74
C GLU A 21 10.09 0.13 -7.90
N VAL A 22 9.89 1.04 -8.86
CA VAL A 22 8.54 1.48 -9.22
C VAL A 22 7.91 0.42 -10.08
N GLU A 23 6.81 -0.16 -9.59
CA GLU A 23 6.06 -1.18 -10.32
C GLU A 23 4.96 -0.59 -11.18
N GLU A 24 4.60 -1.32 -12.25
CA GLU A 24 3.47 -0.96 -13.11
C GLU A 24 2.15 -1.08 -12.33
N PRO A 25 1.38 0.02 -12.17
CA PRO A 25 0.11 -0.02 -11.48
C PRO A 25 -0.97 -0.67 -12.34
N MET A 26 -1.85 -1.43 -11.71
CA MET A 26 -3.11 -1.88 -12.30
C MET A 26 -4.13 -0.71 -12.30
N PRO A 27 -5.16 -0.77 -13.16
CA PRO A 27 -6.24 0.21 -13.14
C PRO A 27 -6.86 0.34 -11.75
N THR A 28 -6.99 1.58 -11.26
CA THR A 28 -7.58 1.86 -9.95
C THR A 28 -9.09 1.62 -9.99
N VAL A 29 -9.58 0.78 -9.08
CA VAL A 29 -11.02 0.55 -8.88
C VAL A 29 -11.55 1.54 -7.86
N ARG A 30 -12.65 2.25 -8.15
CA ARG A 30 -13.23 3.27 -7.27
C ARG A 30 -14.63 2.88 -6.81
N SER A 31 -14.94 3.18 -5.55
CA SER A 31 -16.29 3.04 -4.97
C SER A 31 -16.53 4.15 -3.95
N GLY A 32 -17.33 5.15 -4.32
CA GLY A 32 -17.58 6.32 -3.46
C GLY A 32 -16.28 7.07 -3.11
N ASP A 33 -16.02 7.23 -1.81
CA ASP A 33 -14.80 7.83 -1.28
C ASP A 33 -13.63 6.84 -1.14
N LEU A 34 -13.81 5.58 -1.54
CA LEU A 34 -12.76 4.56 -1.53
C LEU A 34 -12.18 4.33 -2.92
N ALA A 35 -10.89 4.00 -2.94
CA ALA A 35 -10.23 3.46 -4.11
C ALA A 35 -9.29 2.32 -3.73
N MET A 36 -9.21 1.31 -4.59
CA MET A 36 -8.29 0.19 -4.49
C MET A 36 -7.22 0.32 -5.57
N THR A 37 -5.95 0.26 -5.15
CA THR A 37 -4.79 0.26 -6.04
C THR A 37 -4.02 -1.05 -5.87
N SER A 38 -3.48 -1.58 -6.96
CA SER A 38 -2.64 -2.77 -6.95
C SER A 38 -1.55 -2.70 -8.01
N THR A 39 -0.53 -3.52 -7.87
CA THR A 39 0.53 -3.71 -8.86
C THR A 39 0.54 -5.16 -9.32
N ARG A 40 1.05 -5.41 -10.54
CA ARG A 40 1.30 -6.79 -10.99
C ARG A 40 2.47 -7.35 -10.17
N PRO A 41 2.36 -8.55 -9.56
CA PRO A 41 3.48 -9.15 -8.85
C PRO A 41 4.61 -9.48 -9.83
N ALA A 42 5.85 -9.20 -9.44
CA ALA A 42 7.03 -9.55 -10.25
C ALA A 42 7.33 -11.06 -10.25
N ASP A 43 6.85 -11.79 -9.23
CA ASP A 43 7.22 -13.18 -8.94
C ASP A 43 6.01 -14.10 -8.68
N ASP A 44 4.80 -13.72 -9.11
CA ASP A 44 3.54 -14.47 -8.96
C ASP A 44 3.13 -14.76 -7.49
N THR A 45 3.72 -14.08 -6.51
CA THR A 45 3.43 -14.31 -5.06
C THR A 45 2.19 -13.58 -4.53
N GLY A 46 1.36 -13.04 -5.42
CA GLY A 46 0.18 -12.24 -5.09
C GLY A 46 0.51 -10.75 -4.95
N GLY A 47 -0.04 -9.93 -5.86
CA GLY A 47 0.29 -8.51 -5.94
C GLY A 47 -0.03 -7.71 -4.68
N ARG A 48 0.66 -6.58 -4.50
CA ARG A 48 0.37 -5.62 -3.44
C ARG A 48 -1.02 -5.02 -3.66
N VAL A 49 -1.80 -4.88 -2.59
CA VAL A 49 -3.13 -4.24 -2.64
C VAL A 49 -3.25 -3.20 -1.54
N GLN A 50 -3.68 -2.01 -1.91
CA GLN A 50 -3.89 -0.89 -1.00
C GLN A 50 -5.31 -0.37 -1.16
N VAL A 51 -5.93 -0.03 -0.03
CA VAL A 51 -7.21 0.70 -0.02
C VAL A 51 -6.95 2.09 0.54
N VAL A 52 -7.37 3.10 -0.22
CA VAL A 52 -7.28 4.50 0.14
C VAL A 52 -8.67 5.11 0.27
N ARG A 53 -8.82 6.06 1.21
CA ARG A 53 -10.03 6.85 1.39
C ARG A 53 -9.76 8.32 1.10
N ARG A 54 -10.61 8.92 0.27
CA ARG A 54 -10.60 10.36 0.00
C ARG A 54 -11.07 11.12 1.23
N GLN A 55 -10.26 12.06 1.69
CA GLN A 55 -10.55 12.93 2.82
C GLN A 55 -11.38 14.14 2.35
N PRO A 56 -12.03 14.88 3.27
CA PRO A 56 -12.81 16.07 2.92
C PRO A 56 -12.00 17.16 2.20
N ASP A 57 -10.70 17.26 2.47
CA ASP A 57 -9.77 18.19 1.81
C ASP A 57 -9.33 17.73 0.40
N GLY A 58 -9.82 16.58 -0.05
CA GLY A 58 -9.51 15.98 -1.35
C GLY A 58 -8.26 15.11 -1.38
N SER A 59 -7.50 15.01 -0.28
CA SER A 59 -6.36 14.11 -0.15
C SER A 59 -6.79 12.64 -0.06
N TRP A 60 -5.86 11.70 -0.22
CA TRP A 60 -6.12 10.26 -0.08
C TRP A 60 -5.30 9.70 1.08
N LEU A 61 -5.97 9.00 2.00
CA LEU A 61 -5.34 8.32 3.13
C LEU A 61 -5.36 6.81 2.90
N ARG A 62 -4.22 6.16 3.01
CA ARG A 62 -4.15 4.70 3.06
C ARG A 62 -4.80 4.21 4.35
N VAL A 63 -5.88 3.45 4.20
CA VAL A 63 -6.66 2.89 5.31
C VAL A 63 -6.44 1.38 5.47
N MET A 64 -5.98 0.70 4.42
CA MET A 64 -5.55 -0.70 4.44
C MET A 64 -4.36 -0.91 3.52
N ASP A 65 -3.42 -1.75 3.95
CA ASP A 65 -2.26 -2.16 3.17
C ASP A 65 -2.08 -3.67 3.31
N ARG A 66 -2.16 -4.38 2.20
CA ARG A 66 -1.79 -5.79 2.11
C ARG A 66 -0.51 -5.87 1.28
N PRO A 67 0.67 -5.99 1.93
CA PRO A 67 1.91 -6.26 1.20
C PRO A 67 1.81 -7.65 0.54
N GLU A 68 2.75 -8.01 -0.31
CA GLU A 68 2.92 -9.41 -0.74
C GLU A 68 3.03 -10.30 0.51
N ALA A 69 2.32 -11.43 0.52
CA ALA A 69 2.76 -12.54 1.34
C ALA A 69 2.59 -13.82 0.55
N ARG A 70 3.62 -14.64 0.62
CA ARG A 70 3.55 -16.03 0.18
C ARG A 70 2.40 -16.71 0.90
N ALA A 71 1.58 -17.43 0.14
CA ALA A 71 0.55 -18.31 0.68
C ALA A 71 1.19 -19.42 1.53
#